data_AF-A0A151UM64-F1
#
_entry.id   AF-A0A151UM64-F1
#
_cell.length_a   1.000
_cell.length_b   1.000
_cell.length_c   1.000
_cell.angle_alpha   90.00
_cell.angle_beta   90.00
_cell.angle_gamma   90.00
#
_symmetry.space_group_name_H-M   'P 1'
#
loop_
_entity.id
_entity.type
_entity.pdbx_description
1 polymer ?
#
loop_
_entity_poly.entity_id
_entity_poly.type
_entity_poly.pdbx_seq_one_letter_code
_entity_poly.pdbx_strand_id
1 'polypeptide(L)'
;EDIEAENLRLSGDANLLISHLRLQAATRNQHAELTLLDIDSPQGLLNASGNAKLSGRWPVSMTVNTTLNNAPLKGEKIKLVVEGYLRDELCAALSLSGPLTVQLAL
;
A
#
# COMPACT_ATOMS: atom_id res chain seq x y z
N GLU A 1 -6.33 15.08 8.30
CA GLU A 1 -4.94 15.54 8.38
C GLU A 1 -4.28 15.28 7.03
N ASP A 2 -3.43 16.19 6.58
CA ASP A 2 -2.58 16.04 5.38
C ASP A 2 -1.14 16.14 5.86
N ILE A 3 -0.35 15.11 5.60
CA ILE A 3 1.05 14.99 6.01
C ILE A 3 1.87 14.77 4.75
N GLU A 4 2.87 15.61 4.57
CA GLU A 4 3.86 15.48 3.50
C GLU A 4 5.24 15.33 4.11
N ALA A 5 6.06 14.46 3.51
CA ALA A 5 7.42 14.23 3.94
C ALA A 5 8.29 13.84 2.74
N GLU A 6 9.55 14.24 2.79
CA GLU A 6 10.52 13.98 1.73
C GLU A 6 11.78 13.33 2.28
N ASN A 7 12.47 12.57 1.43
CA ASN A 7 13.80 12.00 1.72
C ASN A 7 13.86 11.22 3.03
N LEU A 8 12.84 10.41 3.29
CA LEU A 8 12.77 9.57 4.48
C LEU A 8 13.62 8.32 4.29
N ARG A 9 14.31 7.92 5.36
CA ARG A 9 14.95 6.62 5.46
C ARG A 9 14.20 5.80 6.49
N LEU A 10 13.55 4.73 6.03
CA LEU A 10 12.95 3.74 6.90
C LEU A 10 13.97 2.64 7.15
N SER A 11 14.38 2.52 8.41
CA SER A 11 15.35 1.52 8.85
C SER A 11 14.63 0.46 9.67
N GLY A 12 14.71 -0.80 9.23
CA GLY A 12 14.14 -1.97 9.88
C GLY A 12 14.74 -3.23 9.28
N ASP A 13 13.95 -4.28 9.08
CA ASP A 13 14.42 -5.50 8.38
C ASP A 13 14.75 -5.23 6.90
N ALA A 14 14.14 -4.20 6.33
CA ALA A 14 14.51 -3.63 5.04
C ALA A 14 14.90 -2.16 5.22
N ASN A 15 15.98 -1.76 4.56
CA ASN A 15 16.33 -0.35 4.41
C ASN A 15 15.61 0.20 3.18
N LEU A 16 14.60 1.04 3.41
CA LEU A 16 13.82 1.68 2.37
C LEU A 16 14.15 3.18 2.33
N LEU A 17 14.39 3.67 1.12
CA LEU A 17 14.51 5.10 0.86
C LEU A 17 13.21 5.56 0.22
N ILE A 18 12.54 6.51 0.85
CA ILE A 18 11.32 7.13 0.35
C ILE A 18 11.68 8.53 -0.11
N SER A 19 11.54 8.79 -1.39
CA SER A 19 11.79 10.10 -1.99
C SER A 19 10.69 11.08 -1.58
N HIS A 20 9.43 10.64 -1.64
CA HIS A 20 8.27 11.44 -1.27
C HIS A 20 7.19 10.56 -0.63
N LEU A 21 6.56 11.08 0.42
CA LEU A 21 5.42 10.48 1.10
C LEU A 21 4.35 11.54 1.28
N ARG A 22 3.12 11.20 0.90
CA ARG A 22 1.92 11.97 1.23
C ARG A 22 0.88 11.09 1.89
N LEU A 23 0.32 11.55 3.00
CA LEU A 23 -0.71 10.87 3.75
C LEU A 23 -1.87 11.83 4.03
N GLN A 24 -3.03 11.50 3.48
CA GLN A 24 -4.30 12.14 3.77
C GLN A 24 -5.22 11.15 4.45
N ALA A 25 -5.45 11.37 5.74
CA ALA A 25 -6.32 10.53 6.53
C ALA A 25 -7.17 11.36 7.49
N ALA A 26 -8.36 10.88 7.80
CA ALA A 26 -9.24 11.51 8.77
C ALA A 26 -9.89 10.44 9.64
N THR A 27 -10.19 10.80 10.88
CA THR A 27 -11.03 9.98 11.75
C THR A 27 -12.14 10.85 12.32
N ARG A 28 -13.39 10.41 12.15
CA ARG A 28 -14.58 11.08 12.69
C ARG A 28 -15.64 10.07 13.05
N ASN A 29 -16.24 10.20 14.25
CA ASN A 29 -17.39 9.38 14.67
C ASN A 29 -17.19 7.86 14.47
N GLN A 30 -16.04 7.34 14.90
CA GLN A 30 -15.68 5.92 14.71
C GLN A 30 -15.58 5.50 13.23
N HIS A 31 -15.35 6.44 12.32
CA HIS A 31 -15.00 6.15 10.93
C HIS A 31 -13.60 6.70 10.67
N ALA A 32 -12.68 5.82 10.28
CA ALA A 32 -11.35 6.18 9.80
C ALA A 32 -11.36 6.08 8.27
N GLU A 33 -10.86 7.12 7.61
CA GLU A 33 -10.76 7.21 6.17
C GLU A 33 -9.30 7.48 5.83
N LEU A 34 -8.75 6.66 4.94
CA LEU A 34 -7.50 6.90 4.23
C LEU A 34 -7.87 7.34 2.83
N THR A 35 -7.89 8.65 2.61
CA THR A 35 -8.17 9.22 1.29
C THR A 35 -7.00 8.94 0.34
N LEU A 36 -5.77 9.09 0.84
CA LEU A 36 -4.55 8.89 0.07
C LEU A 36 -3.39 8.49 0.99
N LEU A 37 -2.68 7.43 0.63
CA LEU A 37 -1.29 7.22 1.01
C LEU A 37 -0.52 7.04 -0.28
N ASP A 38 0.35 7.99 -0.61
CA ASP A 38 1.17 7.98 -1.82
C ASP A 38 2.64 7.97 -1.42
N ILE A 39 3.40 7.01 -1.94
CA ILE A 39 4.81 6.81 -1.62
C ILE A 39 5.58 6.61 -2.93
N ASP A 40 6.56 7.49 -3.13
CA ASP A 40 7.54 7.37 -4.19
C ASP A 40 8.86 6.89 -3.61
N SER A 41 9.41 5.81 -4.18
CA SER A 41 10.72 5.28 -3.82
C SER A 41 11.50 4.86 -5.08
N PRO A 42 12.84 4.79 -5.02
CA PRO A 42 13.63 4.22 -6.11
C PRO A 42 13.21 2.79 -6.48
N GLN A 43 12.73 2.02 -5.49
CA GLN A 43 12.30 0.63 -5.63
C GLN A 43 10.90 0.51 -6.26
N GLY A 44 10.10 1.57 -6.27
CA GLY A 44 8.76 1.53 -6.80
C GLY A 44 7.84 2.62 -6.26
N LEU A 45 6.61 2.60 -6.76
CA LEU A 45 5.53 3.50 -6.35
C LEU A 45 4.52 2.71 -5.54
N LEU A 46 3.90 3.33 -4.55
CA LEU A 46 2.77 2.78 -3.81
C LEU A 46 1.70 3.85 -3.65
N ASN A 47 0.45 3.47 -3.92
CA ASN A 47 -0.70 4.31 -3.64
C ASN A 47 -1.80 3.47 -2.97
N ALA A 48 -2.31 3.93 -1.84
CA ALA A 48 -3.35 3.24 -1.08
C ALA A 48 -4.48 4.17 -0.66
N SER A 49 -5.68 3.61 -0.59
CA SER A 49 -6.86 4.26 -0.06
C SER A 49 -7.77 3.25 0.62
N GLY A 50 -8.65 3.72 1.48
CA GLY A 50 -9.57 2.84 2.17
C GLY A 50 -10.33 3.51 3.30
N ASN A 51 -11.12 2.72 3.98
CA ASN A 51 -11.86 3.15 5.14
C ASN A 51 -12.08 2.00 6.12
N ALA A 52 -12.32 2.37 7.37
CA ALA A 52 -12.67 1.45 8.43
C ALA A 52 -13.73 2.08 9.32
N LYS A 53 -14.74 1.30 9.71
CA LYS A 53 -15.68 1.69 10.76
C LYS A 53 -15.23 1.05 12.07
N LEU A 54 -14.76 1.83 13.03
CA LEU A 54 -14.24 1.41 14.33
C LEU A 54 -15.34 1.04 15.34
N SER A 55 -16.37 0.34 14.88
CA SER A 55 -17.46 -0.18 15.72
C SER A 55 -17.99 -1.52 15.24
N GLY A 56 -18.67 -2.23 16.14
CA GLY A 56 -19.07 -3.62 15.89
C GLY A 56 -17.86 -4.50 15.61
N ARG A 57 -17.88 -5.20 14.47
CA ARG A 57 -16.81 -6.12 14.04
C ARG A 57 -15.67 -5.43 13.27
N TRP A 58 -15.72 -4.11 13.21
CA TRP A 58 -14.78 -3.26 12.50
C TRP A 58 -14.69 -3.52 11.00
N PRO A 59 -15.74 -3.18 10.24
CA PRO A 59 -15.72 -3.26 8.78
C PRO A 59 -14.55 -2.47 8.20
N VAL A 60 -13.83 -3.06 7.24
CA VAL A 60 -12.69 -2.45 6.53
C VAL A 60 -12.84 -2.69 5.03
N SER A 61 -12.49 -1.69 4.23
CA SER A 61 -12.23 -1.83 2.80
C SER A 61 -10.99 -1.00 2.46
N MET A 62 -10.00 -1.62 1.84
CA MET A 62 -8.73 -1.00 1.49
C MET A 62 -8.26 -1.49 0.12
N THR A 63 -7.71 -0.58 -0.67
CA THR A 63 -6.99 -0.91 -1.89
C THR A 63 -5.58 -0.37 -1.79
N VAL A 64 -4.60 -1.22 -2.10
CA VAL A 64 -3.19 -0.86 -2.23
C VAL A 64 -2.76 -1.21 -3.64
N ASN A 65 -2.21 -0.23 -4.35
CA ASN A 65 -1.60 -0.42 -5.66
C ASN A 65 -0.11 -0.16 -5.52
N THR A 66 0.72 -1.01 -6.11
CA THR A 66 2.16 -0.76 -6.20
C THR A 66 2.68 -1.08 -7.59
N THR A 67 3.66 -0.32 -8.04
CA THR A 67 4.44 -0.62 -9.24
C THR A 67 5.90 -0.78 -8.83
N LEU A 68 6.47 -1.94 -9.10
CA LEU A 68 7.86 -2.23 -8.76
C LEU A 68 8.81 -1.67 -9.83
N ASN A 69 9.95 -1.13 -9.42
CA ASN A 69 10.98 -0.56 -10.30
C ASN A 69 12.35 -1.27 -10.17
N ASN A 70 12.41 -2.36 -9.41
CA ASN A 70 13.61 -3.17 -9.21
C ASN A 70 13.51 -4.51 -9.94
N ALA A 71 14.65 -4.96 -10.49
CA ALA A 71 14.75 -6.30 -11.06
C ALA A 71 14.56 -7.39 -9.98
N PRO A 72 14.00 -8.56 -10.33
CA PRO A 72 13.55 -8.99 -11.66
C PRO A 72 12.12 -8.54 -12.03
N LEU A 73 11.42 -7.86 -11.12
CA LEU A 73 10.00 -7.50 -11.23
C LEU A 73 9.79 -6.06 -11.73
N LYS A 74 10.75 -5.50 -12.45
CA LYS A 74 10.67 -4.11 -12.90
C LYS A 74 9.48 -3.94 -13.85
N GLY A 75 8.57 -3.04 -13.49
CA GLY A 75 7.32 -2.79 -14.22
C GLY A 75 6.14 -3.65 -13.76
N GLU A 76 6.33 -4.58 -12.81
CA GLU A 76 5.23 -5.37 -12.24
C GLU A 76 4.26 -4.46 -11.49
N LYS A 77 2.96 -4.65 -11.74
CA LYS A 77 1.90 -3.92 -11.04
C LYS A 77 1.12 -4.87 -10.15
N ILE A 78 1.09 -4.57 -8.87
CA ILE A 78 0.40 -5.35 -7.86
C ILE A 78 -0.76 -4.53 -7.33
N LYS A 79 -1.96 -5.12 -7.34
CA LYS A 79 -3.13 -4.58 -6.65
C LYS A 79 -3.55 -5.55 -5.56
N LEU A 80 -3.59 -5.07 -4.33
CA LEU A 80 -4.11 -5.78 -3.17
C LEU A 80 -5.40 -5.09 -2.74
N VAL A 81 -6.49 -5.85 -2.68
CA VAL A 81 -7.76 -5.40 -2.12
C VAL A 81 -8.01 -6.19 -0.84
N VAL A 82 -8.29 -5.49 0.25
CA VAL A 82 -8.61 -6.08 1.55
C VAL A 82 -10.00 -5.61 1.96
N GLU A 83 -10.91 -6.54 2.18
CA GLU A 83 -12.30 -6.25 2.55
C GLU A 83 -12.77 -7.21 3.64
N GLY A 84 -13.74 -6.77 4.45
CA GLY A 84 -14.38 -7.61 5.46
C GLY A 84 -14.42 -6.95 6.82
N TYR A 85 -14.20 -7.73 7.87
CA TYR A 85 -14.35 -7.30 9.25
C TYR A 85 -13.08 -7.63 10.04
N LEU A 86 -12.36 -6.61 10.51
CA LEU A 86 -11.06 -6.77 11.17
C LEU A 86 -11.13 -7.61 12.45
N ARG A 87 -12.29 -7.65 13.14
CA ARG A 87 -12.53 -8.47 14.33
C ARG A 87 -13.23 -9.80 14.02
N ASP A 88 -13.18 -10.24 12.77
CA ASP A 88 -13.70 -11.52 12.32
C ASP A 88 -12.86 -12.05 11.16
N GLU A 89 -13.37 -11.93 9.93
CA GLU A 89 -12.74 -12.43 8.73
C GLU A 89 -12.43 -11.26 7.78
N LEU A 90 -11.19 -11.25 7.31
CA LEU A 90 -10.73 -10.38 6.25
C LEU A 90 -10.45 -11.24 5.01
N CYS A 91 -10.97 -10.80 3.88
CA CYS A 91 -10.63 -11.33 2.58
C CYS A 91 -9.56 -10.44 1.94
N ALA A 92 -8.50 -11.05 1.42
CA ALA A 92 -7.46 -10.38 0.67
C ALA A 92 -7.42 -10.94 -0.76
N ALA A 93 -7.60 -10.07 -1.73
CA ALA A 93 -7.50 -10.40 -3.15
C ALA A 93 -6.26 -9.75 -3.76
N LEU A 94 -5.41 -10.56 -4.37
CA LEU A 94 -4.16 -10.13 -5.00
C LEU A 94 -4.27 -10.25 -6.52
N SER A 95 -4.00 -9.15 -7.22
CA SER A 95 -3.88 -9.11 -8.68
C SER A 95 -2.48 -8.68 -9.09
N LEU A 96 -1.91 -9.42 -10.04
CA LEU A 96 -0.59 -9.19 -10.61
C LEU A 96 -0.78 -8.90 -12.10
N SER A 97 -0.13 -7.86 -12.62
CA SER A 97 -0.34 -7.36 -13.97
C SER A 97 0.90 -6.61 -14.49
N GLY A 98 1.95 -7.34 -14.80
CA GLY A 98 3.12 -6.78 -15.45
C GLY A 98 4.07 -7.84 -16.03
N PRO A 99 5.24 -7.40 -16.49
CA PRO A 99 6.22 -8.30 -17.10
C PRO A 99 6.97 -9.09 -16.02
N LEU A 100 6.90 -10.42 -16.12
CA LEU A 100 7.77 -11.31 -15.36
C LEU A 100 9.02 -11.62 -16.19
N THR A 101 10.17 -11.09 -15.78
CA THR A 101 11.46 -11.40 -16.42
C THR A 101 12.19 -12.46 -15.63
N VAL A 102 12.42 -13.63 -16.23
CA VAL A 102 13.19 -14.72 -15.63
C VAL A 102 14.50 -14.90 -16.39
N GLN A 103 15.63 -14.89 -15.67
CA GLN A 103 16.92 -15.32 -16.21
C GLN A 103 17.19 -16.75 -15.78
N LEU A 104 17.32 -17.65 -16.76
CA LEU A 104 17.74 -19.03 -16.53
C LEU A 104 19.26 -19.11 -16.71
N ALA A 105 19.97 -19.53 -15.66
CA ALA A 105 21.37 -19.90 -15.78
C ALA A 105 21.43 -21.37 -16.23
N LEU A 106 22.20 -21.65 -17.29
CA LEU A 106 22.53 -22.99 -17.79
C LEU A 106 23.88 -23.45 -17.21
#